data_AF-A0A1B0GKW7-F1
#
_entry.id   AF-A0A1B0GKW7-F1
#
_cell.length_a   1.000
_cell.length_b   1.000
_cell.length_c   1.000
_cell.angle_alpha   90.00
_cell.angle_beta   90.00
_cell.angle_gamma   90.00
#
_symmetry.space_group_name_H-M   'P 1'
#
loop_
_entity.id
_entity.type
_entity.pdbx_description
1 polymer ?
#
loop_
_entity_poly.entity_id
_entity_poly.type
_entity_poly.pdbx_seq_one_letter_code
_entity_poly.pdbx_strand_id
1 'polypeptide(L)' 'MRHEENILFLTFEDMKRNHPVVIEKTAKFLGKSLTEEQTIELADHLTFDKMSKNESVDLLLEIKDMRESMNIRKLD' A
#
# COMPACT_ATOMS: atom_id res chain seq x y z
N MET A 1 -17.52 16.68 8.29
CA MET A 1 -16.20 16.00 8.19
C MET A 1 -16.24 14.48 8.40
N ARG A 2 -16.72 13.93 9.53
CA ARG A 2 -16.73 12.45 9.72
C ARG A 2 -17.75 11.70 8.83
N HIS A 3 -18.66 12.42 8.17
CA HIS A 3 -19.74 11.86 7.35
C HIS A 3 -19.74 12.41 5.92
N GLU A 4 -18.60 12.95 5.44
CA GLU A 4 -18.51 13.39 4.04
C GLU A 4 -18.50 12.17 3.12
N GLU A 5 -19.36 12.17 2.10
CA GLU A 5 -19.52 11.03 1.17
C GLU A 5 -18.22 10.69 0.42
N ASN A 6 -17.35 11.68 0.19
CA ASN A 6 -16.11 11.55 -0.57
C ASN A 6 -14.84 11.41 0.31
N ILE A 7 -14.99 11.02 1.59
CA ILE A 7 -13.85 10.78 2.49
C ILE A 7 -13.97 9.41 3.16
N LEU A 8 -12.97 8.55 2.94
CA LEU A 8 -12.85 7.26 3.61
C LEU A 8 -11.78 7.33 4.71
N PHE A 9 -12.20 7.09 5.96
CA PHE A 9 -11.27 6.94 7.09
C PHE A 9 -10.89 5.47 7.30
N LEU A 10 -9.58 5.23 7.33
CA LEU A 10 -8.93 3.95 7.61
C LEU A 10 -7.82 4.15 8.64
N THR A 11 -7.51 3.11 9.40
CA THR A 11 -6.36 3.09 10.31
C THR A 11 -5.36 2.02 9.87
N PHE A 12 -4.10 2.24 10.21
CA PHE A 12 -3.05 1.25 9.92
C PHE A 12 -3.28 -0.04 10.72
N GLU A 13 -3.77 0.08 11.96
CA GLU A 13 -4.09 -1.03 12.83
C GLU A 13 -5.18 -1.93 12.24
N ASP A 14 -6.21 -1.35 11.61
CA ASP A 14 -7.24 -2.12 10.91
C ASP A 14 -6.66 -2.87 9.71
N MET A 15 -5.77 -2.24 8.94
CA MET A 15 -5.06 -2.90 7.82
C MET A 15 -4.23 -4.10 8.30
N LYS A 16 -3.53 -3.95 9.42
CA LYS A 16 -2.72 -5.03 10.01
C LYS A 16 -3.58 -6.13 10.63
N ARG A 17 -4.76 -5.79 11.18
CA ARG A 17 -5.67 -6.75 11.81
C ARG A 17 -6.41 -7.59 10.79
N ASN A 18 -6.98 -6.97 9.75
CA ASN A 18 -7.73 -7.67 8.71
C ASN A 18 -7.71 -6.86 7.40
N HIS A 19 -6.68 -7.12 6.59
CA HIS A 19 -6.46 -6.39 5.34
C HIS A 19 -7.58 -6.62 4.30
N PRO A 20 -8.10 -7.85 4.07
CA PRO A 20 -9.22 -8.08 3.15
C PRO A 20 -10.44 -7.18 3.41
N VAL A 21 -10.84 -7.02 4.67
CA VAL A 21 -12.00 -6.18 5.03
C VAL A 21 -11.74 -4.71 4.69
N VAL A 22 -10.51 -4.23 4.86
CA VAL A 22 -10.13 -2.85 4.49
C VAL A 22 -10.16 -2.68 2.98
N ILE A 23 -9.72 -3.68 2.21
CA ILE A 23 -9.77 -3.69 0.75
C ILE A 23 -11.23 -3.64 0.27
N GLU A 24 -12.12 -4.47 0.81
CA GLU A 24 -13.55 -4.47 0.48
C GLU A 24 -14.21 -3.12 0.80
N LYS A 25 -13.90 -2.55 1.97
CA LYS A 25 -14.40 -1.21 2.37
C LYS A 25 -13.95 -0.14 1.38
N THR A 26 -12.70 -0.22 0.93
CA THR A 26 -12.11 0.72 -0.05
C THR A 26 -12.72 0.54 -1.43
N ALA A 27 -12.90 -0.70 -1.89
CA ALA A 27 -13.56 -1.00 -3.16
C ALA A 27 -14.99 -0.46 -3.19
N LYS A 28 -15.77 -0.71 -2.13
CA LYS A 28 -17.13 -0.18 -1.98
C LYS A 28 -17.16 1.35 -2.00
N PHE A 29 -16.23 2.00 -1.31
CA PHE A 29 -16.10 3.47 -1.31
C PHE A 29 -15.83 4.02 -2.72
N LEU A 30 -15.03 3.31 -3.52
CA LEU A 30 -14.74 3.67 -4.92
C LEU A 30 -15.83 3.21 -5.92
N GLY A 31 -16.94 2.65 -5.45
CA GLY A 31 -18.01 2.12 -6.31
C GLY A 31 -17.57 0.90 -7.14
N LYS A 32 -16.64 0.10 -6.62
CA LYS A 32 -16.14 -1.13 -7.24
C LYS A 32 -16.61 -2.36 -6.47
N SER A 33 -16.83 -3.44 -7.21
CA SER A 33 -17.12 -4.76 -6.66
C SER A 33 -15.94 -5.68 -6.97
N LEU A 34 -15.46 -6.39 -5.95
CA LEU A 34 -14.42 -7.42 -6.07
C LEU A 34 -15.04 -8.76 -5.74
N THR A 35 -14.61 -9.82 -6.43
CA THR A 35 -14.88 -11.19 -5.98
C THR A 35 -14.02 -11.53 -4.77
N GLU A 36 -14.37 -12.58 -4.05
CA GLU A 36 -13.58 -13.05 -2.91
C GLU A 36 -12.15 -13.38 -3.34
N GLU A 37 -11.97 -14.02 -4.49
CA GLU A 37 -10.67 -14.37 -5.04
C GLU A 37 -9.83 -13.14 -5.36
N GLN A 38 -10.43 -12.10 -5.95
CA GLN A 38 -9.74 -10.83 -6.25
C GLN A 38 -9.31 -10.11 -4.97
N THR A 39 -10.16 -10.13 -3.94
CA THR A 39 -9.83 -9.55 -2.63
C THR A 39 -8.66 -10.29 -1.98
N ILE A 40 -8.66 -11.62 -2.03
CA ILE A 40 -7.58 -12.45 -1.49
C ILE A 40 -6.27 -12.21 -2.26
N GLU A 41 -6.32 -12.20 -3.59
CA GLU A 41 -5.15 -11.94 -4.43
C GLU A 41 -4.56 -10.55 -4.14
N LEU A 42 -5.40 -9.53 -4.02
CA LEU A 42 -4.95 -8.17 -3.71
C LEU A 42 -4.38 -8.06 -2.29
N ALA A 43 -5.02 -8.71 -1.31
CA ALA A 43 -4.52 -8.73 0.07
C ALA A 43 -3.13 -9.38 0.17
N ASP A 44 -2.91 -10.46 -0.58
CA ASP A 44 -1.63 -11.16 -0.68
C ASP A 44 -0.58 -10.29 -1.40
N HIS A 45 -0.95 -9.65 -2.53
CA HIS A 45 -0.08 -8.72 -3.25
C HIS A 45 0.41 -7.56 -2.37
N LEU A 46 -0.47 -7.01 -1.53
CA LEU A 46 -0.18 -5.86 -0.67
C LEU A 46 0.46 -6.23 0.68
N THR A 47 0.89 -7.48 0.88
CA THR A 47 1.65 -7.86 2.07
C THR A 47 2.98 -7.12 2.14
N PHE A 48 3.47 -6.87 3.36
CA PHE A 48 4.76 -6.18 3.54
C PHE A 48 5.92 -6.92 2.86
N ASP A 49 5.94 -8.25 2.88
CA ASP A 49 7.01 -9.03 2.25
C ASP A 49 7.07 -8.83 0.73
N LYS A 50 5.91 -8.75 0.06
CA LYS A 50 5.84 -8.49 -1.38
C LYS A 50 6.07 -7.03 -1.72
N MET A 51 5.45 -6.12 -0.98
CA MET A 51 5.59 -4.68 -1.21
C MET A 51 7.00 -4.17 -0.93
N SER A 52 7.71 -4.71 0.07
CA SER A 52 9.10 -4.31 0.38
C SER A 52 10.12 -4.75 -0.66
N LYS A 53 9.76 -5.70 -1.54
CA LYS A 53 10.60 -6.21 -2.64
C LYS A 53 10.08 -5.77 -4.02
N ASN A 54 9.02 -4.97 -4.06
CA ASN A 54 8.43 -4.52 -5.30
C ASN A 54 9.15 -3.24 -5.76
N GLU A 55 9.96 -3.38 -6.82
CA GLU A 55 10.74 -2.30 -7.44
C GLU A 55 9.89 -1.08 -7.87
N SER A 56 8.58 -1.26 -8.05
CA SER A 56 7.68 -0.16 -8.40
C SER A 56 7.36 0.77 -7.23
N VAL A 57 7.66 0.37 -5.99
CA VAL A 57 7.25 1.09 -4.76
C VAL A 57 8.33 1.10 -3.66
N ASP A 58 9.48 0.46 -3.87
CA ASP A 58 10.57 0.38 -2.89
C ASP A 58 11.47 1.64 -2.84
N LEU A 59 11.23 2.61 -3.73
CA LEU A 59 11.97 3.87 -3.87
C LEU A 59 13.47 3.69 -4.11
N LEU A 60 13.93 2.49 -4.50
CA LEU A 60 15.36 2.21 -4.64
C LEU A 60 16.03 3.08 -5.71
N LEU A 61 15.33 3.36 -6.82
CA LEU A 61 15.84 4.23 -7.88
C LEU A 61 16.03 5.67 -7.38
N GLU A 62 15.03 6.22 -6.68
CA GLU A 62 15.09 7.57 -6.12
C GLU A 62 16.20 7.69 -5.07
N ILE A 63 16.35 6.67 -4.22
CA ILE A 63 17.43 6.60 -3.23
C ILE A 63 18.80 6.52 -3.90
N LYS A 64 18.93 5.76 -4.98
CA LYS A 64 20.19 5.63 -5.72
C LYS A 64 20.57 6.97 -6.35
N ASP A 65 19.64 7.61 -7.06
CA ASP A 65 19.85 8.92 -7.69
C ASP A 65 20.20 9.98 -6.65
N MET A 66 19.50 10.00 -5.51
CA MET A 66 19.82 10.88 -4.38
C MET A 66 21.22 10.65 -3.81
N ARG A 67 21.64 9.39 -3.68
CA ARG A 67 22.98 9.07 -3.12
C ARG A 67 24.09 9.48 -4.07
N GLU A 68 23.89 9.29 -5.36
CA GLU A 68 24.82 9.74 -6.40
C GLU A 68 24.89 11.27 -6.41
N SER A 69 23.74 11.98 -6.37
CA SER A 69 23.71 13.45 -6.37
C SER A 69 24.33 14.07 -5.12
N MET A 70 24.23 13.40 -3.97
CA MET A 70 24.83 13.85 -2.71
C MET A 70 26.25 13.32 -2.47
N ASN A 71 26.81 12.57 -3.42
CA ASN A 71 28.14 11.96 -3.33
C ASN A 71 28.35 11.13 -2.04
N ILE A 72 27.26 10.50 -1.57
CA ILE A 72 27.26 9.70 -0.33
C ILE A 72 27.76 8.30 -0.67
N ARG A 73 29.02 8.02 -0.33
CA ARG A 73 29.55 6.66 -0.36
C ARG A 73 28.88 5.84 0.73
N LYS A 74 28.61 4.55 0.48
CA LYS A 74 28.09 3.63 1.50
C LYS A 74 28.94 3.79 2.77
N LEU A 75 28.29 4.03 3.91
CA LEU A 75 28.88 3.62 5.18
C LEU A 75 28.85 2.09 5.15
N ASP A 76 30.03 1.50 5.28
CA ASP A 76 30.28 0.06 5.30
C ASP A 76 29.41 -0.66 6.33
#